data_AF-A0A0Q4BHX6-F1
#
_entry.id   AF-A0A0Q4BHX6-F1
#
_cell.length_a   1.000
_cell.length_b   1.000
_cell.length_c   1.000
_cell.angle_alpha   90.00
_cell.angle_beta   90.00
_cell.angle_gamma   90.00
#
_symmetry.space_group_name_H-M   'P 1'
#
loop_
_entity.id
_entity.type
_entity.pdbx_description
1 polymer ?
#
loop_
_entity_poly.entity_id
_entity_poly.type
_entity_poly.pdbx_seq_one_letter_code
_entity_poly.pdbx_strand_id
1 'polypeptide(L)'
;MRNAVNQRIDALKATEGTVVKEEWSEDRAVLSAIRGDRMVECDFIESERSCRHPRRMDEYYEVLGQGIRLGIIVPDSFVGTERLRMRRIKGEGRLLIMGYSDGQDGSLA
;
A
#
# COMPACT_ATOMS: atom_id res chain seq x y z
N MET A 1 3.40 2.95 -11.09
CA MET A 1 3.53 3.13 -9.62
C MET A 1 3.23 4.56 -9.15
N ARG A 2 3.90 5.61 -9.67
CA ARG A 2 3.72 6.99 -9.19
C ARG A 2 2.27 7.49 -9.21
N ASN A 3 1.53 7.15 -10.26
CA ASN A 3 0.10 7.48 -10.35
C ASN A 3 -0.72 6.82 -9.24
N ALA A 4 -0.44 5.56 -8.90
CA ALA A 4 -1.10 4.85 -7.81
C ALA A 4 -0.81 5.50 -6.46
N VAL A 5 0.43 5.95 -6.23
CA VAL A 5 0.80 6.72 -5.03
C VAL A 5 0.00 8.01 -4.94
N ASN A 6 -0.04 8.82 -6.00
CA ASN A 6 -0.79 10.09 -6.00
C ASN A 6 -2.29 9.87 -5.76
N GLN A 7 -2.90 8.93 -6.48
CA GLN A 7 -4.31 8.57 -6.27
C GLN A 7 -4.59 8.15 -4.83
N ARG A 8 -3.64 7.42 -4.21
CA ARG A 8 -3.79 6.99 -2.84
C ARG A 8 -3.64 8.13 -1.84
N ILE A 9 -2.68 9.03 -2.06
CA ILE A 9 -2.53 10.26 -1.27
C ILE A 9 -3.82 11.07 -1.29
N ASP A 10 -4.42 11.25 -2.47
CA ASP A 10 -5.68 11.99 -2.61
C ASP A 10 -6.82 11.32 -1.84
N ALA A 11 -6.93 9.99 -1.93
CA ALA A 11 -7.93 9.23 -1.18
C ALA A 11 -7.74 9.33 0.35
N LEU A 12 -6.50 9.30 0.84
CA LEU A 12 -6.19 9.47 2.26
C LEU A 12 -6.51 10.90 2.74
N LYS A 13 -6.15 11.91 1.95
CA LYS A 13 -6.39 13.34 2.25
C LYS A 13 -7.87 13.73 2.16
N ALA A 14 -8.70 12.96 1.46
CA ALA A 14 -10.15 13.16 1.45
C ALA A 14 -10.78 13.01 2.84
N THR A 15 -10.09 12.36 3.78
CA THR A 15 -10.53 12.30 5.17
C THR A 15 -9.99 13.48 5.97
N GLU A 16 -10.89 14.31 6.51
CA GLU A 16 -10.56 15.53 7.24
C GLU A 16 -9.53 15.30 8.37
N GLY A 17 -8.59 16.25 8.50
CA GLY A 17 -7.54 16.21 9.51
C GLY A 17 -6.43 15.19 9.27
N THR A 18 -6.38 14.56 8.09
CA THR A 18 -5.36 13.57 7.73
C THR A 18 -4.17 14.24 7.05
N VAL A 19 -2.98 14.04 7.61
CA VAL A 19 -1.69 14.38 7.00
C VAL A 19 -1.06 13.11 6.44
N VAL A 20 -0.56 13.15 5.22
CA VAL A 20 0.13 12.01 4.60
C VAL A 20 1.61 12.31 4.53
N LYS A 21 2.43 11.41 5.08
CA LYS A 21 3.89 11.38 4.88
C LYS A 21 4.24 10.33 3.84
N GLU A 22 5.21 10.65 2.99
CA GLU A 22 5.66 9.78 1.91
C GLU A 22 7.13 9.40 2.13
N GLU A 23 7.43 8.12 1.99
CA GLU A 23 8.80 7.61 1.97
C GLU A 23 9.01 6.83 0.68
N TRP A 24 9.99 7.25 -0.11
CA TRP A 24 10.27 6.69 -1.42
C TRP A 24 11.56 5.88 -1.40
N SER A 25 11.54 4.76 -2.10
CA SER A 25 12.70 3.93 -2.39
C SER A 25 12.75 3.60 -3.89
N GLU A 26 13.76 2.86 -4.33
CA GLU A 26 13.93 2.52 -5.75
C GLU A 26 12.73 1.72 -6.31
N ASP A 27 12.16 0.83 -5.51
CA ASP A 27 11.18 -0.17 -5.96
C ASP A 27 9.84 -0.15 -5.20
N ARG A 28 9.64 0.80 -4.29
CA ARG A 28 8.38 1.00 -3.57
C ARG A 28 8.24 2.39 -2.96
N ALA A 29 7.02 2.72 -2.57
CA ALA A 29 6.71 3.86 -1.71
C ALA A 29 5.91 3.41 -0.48
N VAL A 30 6.12 4.08 0.65
CA VAL A 30 5.33 3.90 1.87
C VAL A 30 4.61 5.20 2.20
N LEU A 31 3.32 5.12 2.45
CA LEU A 31 2.48 6.26 2.85
C LEU A 31 2.02 6.06 4.28
N SER A 32 2.28 7.05 5.13
CA SER A 32 1.78 7.08 6.50
C SER A 32 0.68 8.14 6.63
N ALA A 33 -0.55 7.70 6.89
CA ALA A 33 -1.68 8.58 7.17
C ALA A 33 -1.76 8.86 8.69
N ILE A 34 -1.61 10.13 9.04
CA ILE A 34 -1.53 10.61 10.42
C ILE A 34 -2.74 11.50 10.69
N ARG A 35 -3.44 11.25 11.80
CA ARG A 35 -4.54 12.10 12.27
C ARG A 35 -4.24 12.53 13.70
N GLY A 36 -4.17 13.84 13.93
CA GLY A 36 -3.63 14.38 15.18
C GLY A 36 -2.15 13.99 15.34
N ASP A 37 -1.84 13.25 16.40
CA ASP A 37 -0.49 12.75 16.72
C ASP A 37 -0.31 11.24 16.44
N ARG A 38 -1.34 10.57 15.92
CA ARG A 38 -1.35 9.11 15.73
C ARG A 38 -1.38 8.72 14.26
N MET A 39 -0.55 7.75 13.90
CA MET A 39 -0.65 7.03 12.62
C MET A 39 -1.86 6.09 12.66
N VAL A 40 -2.78 6.26 11.69
CA VAL A 40 -4.03 5.51 11.62
C VAL A 40 -4.04 4.49 10.48
N GLU A 41 -3.27 4.73 9.43
CA GLU A 41 -3.12 3.84 8.27
C GLU A 41 -1.71 3.97 7.70
N CYS A 42 -1.14 2.84 7.28
CA CYS A 42 0.14 2.75 6.60
C CYS A 42 -0.04 1.91 5.34
N ASP A 43 0.30 2.48 4.19
CA ASP A 43 0.14 1.85 2.89
C ASP A 43 1.49 1.59 2.25
N PHE A 44 1.70 0.36 1.78
CA PHE A 44 2.83 -0.02 0.94
C PHE A 44 2.37 -0.05 -0.51
N ILE A 45 2.99 0.77 -1.35
CA ILE A 45 2.79 0.78 -2.80
C ILE A 45 4.03 0.14 -3.42
N GLU A 46 3.91 -1.12 -3.80
CA GLU A 46 5.02 -1.94 -4.26
C GLU A 46 5.09 -1.97 -5.79
N SER A 47 6.30 -1.96 -6.35
CA SER A 47 6.50 -2.37 -7.74
C SER A 47 6.50 -3.90 -7.89
N GLU A 48 6.51 -4.40 -9.12
CA GLU A 48 6.73 -5.83 -9.39
C GLU A 48 8.04 -6.36 -8.78
N ARG A 49 9.11 -5.56 -8.81
CA ARG A 49 10.41 -5.94 -8.27
C ARG A 49 10.33 -6.12 -6.76
N SER A 50 9.72 -5.16 -6.06
CA SER A 50 9.52 -5.27 -4.61
C SER A 50 8.60 -6.44 -4.25
N CYS A 51 7.56 -6.71 -5.06
CA CYS A 51 6.65 -7.83 -4.82
C CYS A 51 7.37 -9.21 -4.76
N ARG A 52 8.50 -9.35 -5.45
CA ARG A 52 9.32 -10.57 -5.46
C ARG A 52 10.21 -10.71 -4.23
N HIS A 53 10.38 -9.66 -3.43
CA HIS A 53 11.15 -9.71 -2.19
C HIS A 53 10.28 -10.22 -1.03
N PRO A 54 10.61 -11.37 -0.41
CA PRO A 54 9.78 -11.95 0.65
C PRO A 54 9.84 -11.16 1.97
N ARG A 55 10.92 -10.41 2.22
CA ARG A 55 11.14 -9.64 3.46
C ARG A 55 10.04 -8.60 3.77
N ARG A 56 9.34 -8.10 2.76
CA ARG A 56 8.26 -7.10 2.94
C ARG A 56 7.10 -7.62 3.79
N MET A 57 6.92 -8.95 3.85
CA MET A 57 5.89 -9.55 4.68
C MET A 57 6.10 -9.25 6.17
N ASP A 58 7.34 -9.19 6.63
CA ASP A 58 7.66 -8.89 8.03
C ASP A 58 7.21 -7.46 8.38
N GLU A 59 7.43 -6.51 7.47
CA GLU A 59 6.99 -5.12 7.61
C GLU A 59 5.45 -5.01 7.66
N TYR A 60 4.75 -5.78 6.82
CA TYR A 60 3.28 -5.83 6.83
C TYR A 60 2.74 -6.35 8.18
N TYR A 61 3.34 -7.43 8.70
CA TYR A 61 2.94 -7.98 9.99
C TYR A 61 3.27 -7.05 11.15
N GLU A 62 4.38 -6.32 11.07
CA GLU A 62 4.73 -5.31 12.07
C GLU A 62 3.67 -4.22 12.16
N VAL A 63 3.25 -3.63 11.03
CA VAL A 63 2.18 -2.62 11.00
C VAL A 63 0.87 -3.15 11.58
N LEU A 64 0.48 -4.38 11.23
CA LEU A 64 -0.72 -5.00 11.78
C LEU A 64 -0.61 -5.25 13.29
N GLY A 65 0.58 -5.60 13.77
CA GLY A 65 0.91 -5.80 15.18
C GLY A 65 0.77 -4.53 16.02
N GLN A 66 1.01 -3.36 15.41
CA GLN A 66 0.82 -2.04 16.05
C GLN A 66 -0.65 -1.60 16.14
N GLY A 67 -1.59 -2.39 15.58
CA GLY A 67 -3.00 -2.03 15.58
C GLY A 67 -3.40 -1.03 14.49
N ILE A 68 -2.50 -0.74 13.56
CA ILE A 68 -2.66 0.24 12.48
C ILE A 68 -3.32 -0.44 11.28
N ARG A 69 -4.11 0.32 10.51
CA ARG A 69 -4.68 -0.19 9.24
C ARG A 69 -3.56 -0.32 8.21
N LEU A 70 -3.52 -1.46 7.52
CA LEU A 70 -2.52 -1.75 6.50
C LEU A 70 -3.16 -1.72 5.11
N GLY A 71 -2.62 -0.90 4.21
CA GLY A 71 -2.87 -1.00 2.77
C GLY A 71 -1.70 -1.64 2.04
N ILE A 72 -1.99 -2.55 1.13
CA ILE A 72 -1.04 -3.17 0.22
C ILE A 72 -1.54 -2.90 -1.18
N ILE A 73 -0.82 -2.05 -1.91
CA ILE A 73 -1.14 -1.67 -3.29
C ILE A 73 -0.04 -2.21 -4.18
N VAL A 74 -0.38 -3.17 -5.02
CA VAL A 74 0.57 -3.93 -5.84
C VAL A 74 0.12 -3.90 -7.30
N PRO A 75 0.99 -4.25 -8.27
CA PRO A 75 0.53 -4.46 -9.64
C PRO A 75 -0.59 -5.50 -9.68
N ASP A 76 -1.55 -5.32 -10.59
CA ASP A 76 -2.75 -6.18 -10.68
C ASP A 76 -2.41 -7.69 -10.72
N SER A 77 -1.30 -8.05 -11.37
CA SER A 77 -0.80 -9.43 -11.47
C SER A 77 -0.42 -10.08 -10.13
N PHE A 78 -0.15 -9.28 -9.08
CA PHE A 78 0.26 -9.76 -7.76
C PHE A 78 -0.87 -9.79 -6.72
N VAL A 79 -2.02 -9.14 -6.98
CA VAL A 79 -3.12 -9.02 -6.00
C VAL A 79 -3.59 -10.38 -5.47
N GLY A 80 -3.76 -11.37 -6.35
CA GLY A 80 -4.17 -12.71 -5.96
C GLY A 80 -3.17 -13.39 -5.02
N THR A 81 -1.87 -13.25 -5.34
CA THR A 81 -0.77 -13.76 -4.52
C THR A 81 -0.75 -13.11 -3.14
N GLU A 82 -0.95 -11.79 -3.06
CA GLU A 82 -0.99 -11.07 -1.78
C GLU A 82 -2.18 -11.47 -0.93
N ARG A 83 -3.37 -11.59 -1.52
CA ARG A 83 -4.56 -12.07 -0.82
C ARG A 83 -4.36 -13.46 -0.24
N LEU A 84 -3.72 -14.36 -0.99
CA LEU A 84 -3.39 -15.71 -0.50
C LEU A 84 -2.42 -15.68 0.67
N ARG A 85 -1.36 -14.85 0.60
CA ARG A 85 -0.37 -14.69 1.68
C ARG A 85 -0.99 -14.10 2.95
N MET A 86 -1.89 -13.13 2.80
CA MET A 86 -2.51 -12.42 3.92
C MET A 86 -3.78 -13.09 4.48
N ARG A 87 -4.26 -14.19 3.86
CA ARG A 87 -5.52 -14.88 4.20
C ARG A 87 -5.67 -15.28 5.68
N ARG A 88 -4.57 -15.48 6.40
CA ARG A 88 -4.57 -15.95 7.80
C ARG A 88 -4.72 -14.83 8.83
N ILE A 89 -4.72 -13.57 8.42
CA ILE A 89 -4.82 -12.43 9.33
C ILE A 89 -6.27 -12.29 9.80
N LYS A 90 -6.49 -12.42 11.10
CA LYS A 90 -7.79 -12.18 11.74
C LYS A 90 -8.03 -10.67 11.90
N GLY A 91 -9.12 -10.16 11.31
CA GLY A 91 -9.52 -8.75 11.43
C GLY A 91 -9.63 -8.02 10.09
N GLU A 92 -10.55 -8.47 9.24
CA GLU A 92 -10.77 -8.02 7.85
C GLU A 92 -10.94 -6.49 7.71
N GLY A 93 -11.34 -5.78 8.76
CA GLY A 93 -11.49 -4.31 8.73
C GLY A 93 -10.18 -3.50 8.75
N ARG A 94 -9.02 -4.15 8.99
CA ARG A 94 -7.71 -3.48 9.12
C ARG A 94 -6.76 -3.76 7.95
N LEU A 95 -7.20 -4.49 6.94
CA LEU A 95 -6.39 -4.86 5.79
C LEU A 95 -7.09 -4.45 4.49
N LEU A 96 -6.37 -3.72 3.66
CA LEU A 96 -6.76 -3.37 2.31
C LEU A 96 -5.73 -3.92 1.33
N ILE A 97 -6.16 -4.67 0.31
CA ILE A 97 -5.30 -5.12 -0.78
C ILE A 97 -5.91 -4.67 -2.10
N MET A 98 -5.20 -3.80 -2.81
CA MET A 98 -5.62 -3.23 -4.10
C MET A 98 -4.59 -3.52 -5.18
N GLY A 99 -5.09 -3.61 -6.41
CA GLY A 99 -4.28 -3.63 -7.61
C GLY A 99 -4.16 -2.24 -8.21
N TYR A 100 -3.05 -1.98 -8.88
CA TYR A 100 -2.95 -0.87 -9.82
C TYR A 100 -2.44 -1.39 -11.15
N SER A 101 -2.94 -0.81 -12.23
CA SER A 101 -2.40 -1.04 -13.56
C SER A 101 -1.22 -0.08 -13.74
N ASP A 102 -0.01 -0.59 -13.96
CA ASP A 102 1.03 0.22 -14.56
C ASP A 102 0.50 0.56 -15.95
N GLY A 103 0.11 1.83 -16.15
CA GLY A 103 -0.37 2.30 -17.43
C GLY A 103 0.63 1.86 -18.49
N GLN A 104 0.13 1.17 -19.51
CA GLN A 104 0.88 0.97 -20.73
C GLN A 104 1.44 2.33 -21.14
N ASP A 105 2.77 2.39 -21.27
CA ASP A 105 3.40 3.43 -22.07
C ASP A 105 2.66 3.52 -23.40
N GLY A 106 2.42 4.74 -23.85
CA GLY A 106 1.74 5.04 -25.09
C GLY A 106 2.23 4.16 -26.24
N SER A 107 1.39 3.22 -26.66
CA SER A 107 1.48 2.72 -28.03
C SER A 107 0.67 3.66 -28.88
N LEU A 108 1.39 4.42 -29.71
CA LEU A 108 0.89 5.02 -30.94
C LEU A 108 -0.07 4.06 -31.65
N ALA A 109 -1.26 4.55 -31.99
CA ALA A 109 -2.07 4.14 -33.13
C ALA A 109 -2.99 5.30 -33.51
#